data_AF-A0A965EYC8-F1
#
_entry.id   AF-A0A965EYC8-F1
#
_cell.length_a   1.000
_cell.length_b   1.000
_cell.length_c   1.000
_cell.angle_alpha   90.00
_cell.angle_beta   90.00
_cell.angle_gamma   90.00
#
_symmetry.space_group_name_H-M   'P 1'
#
loop_
_entity.id
_entity.type
_entity.pdbx_description
1 polymer ?
#
loop_
_entity_poly.entity_id
_entity_poly.type
_entity_poly.pdbx_seq_one_letter_code
_entity_poly.pdbx_strand_id
1 'polypeptide(L)' 'MKTWIDFDGAAVFAIPLTDPVGGVRACEGVLIEGPQGWGEFSPPPGCAERVAARWLTAAIEAGTV' A
#
# COMPACT_ATOMS: atom_id res chain seq x y z
N MET A 1 10.21 0.09 18.27
CA MET A 1 10.67 0.78 17.03
C MET A 1 11.35 -0.28 16.18
N LYS A 2 10.78 -0.64 15.03
CA LYS A 2 11.39 -1.60 14.11
C LYS A 2 12.61 -0.97 13.45
N THR A 3 13.64 -1.78 13.17
CA THR A 3 14.87 -1.31 12.47
C THR A 3 14.81 -1.53 10.97
N TRP A 4 13.84 -2.31 10.48
CA TRP A 4 13.65 -2.67 9.08
C TRP A 4 12.18 -2.64 8.71
N ILE A 5 11.90 -2.68 7.41
CA ILE A 5 10.55 -2.86 6.88
C ILE A 5 10.03 -4.23 7.31
N ASP A 6 8.83 -4.27 7.86
CA ASP A 6 8.15 -5.52 8.20
C ASP A 6 7.04 -5.82 7.18
N PHE A 7 7.33 -6.77 6.30
CA PHE A 7 6.34 -7.33 5.36
C PHE A 7 5.50 -8.44 5.99
N ASP A 8 6.02 -9.15 6.99
CA ASP A 8 5.32 -10.29 7.61
C ASP A 8 4.15 -9.82 8.48
N GLY A 9 4.30 -8.65 9.12
CA GLY A 9 3.25 -7.98 9.89
C GLY A 9 2.38 -7.01 9.10
N ALA A 10 2.48 -6.98 7.77
CA ALA A 10 1.77 -6.01 6.95
C ALA A 10 0.24 -6.20 7.02
N ALA A 11 -0.50 -5.10 7.24
CA ALA A 11 -1.94 -5.15 7.46
C ALA A 11 -2.71 -4.92 6.17
N VAL A 12 -3.47 -5.92 5.72
CA VAL A 12 -4.32 -5.82 4.52
C VAL A 12 -5.62 -5.09 4.86
N PHE A 13 -6.10 -4.25 3.95
CA PHE A 13 -7.38 -3.58 4.07
C PHE A 13 -8.21 -3.66 2.78
N ALA A 14 -9.53 -3.54 2.96
CA ALA A 14 -10.50 -3.31 1.90
C ALA A 14 -11.56 -2.35 2.44
N ILE A 15 -11.56 -1.11 1.94
CA ILE A 15 -12.46 -0.04 2.40
C ILE A 15 -13.51 0.21 1.32
N PRO A 16 -14.81 -0.06 1.58
CA PRO A 16 -15.87 0.20 0.61
C PRO A 16 -15.93 1.67 0.20
N LEU A 17 -16.08 1.93 -1.10
CA LEU A 17 -16.34 3.27 -1.61
C LEU A 17 -17.84 3.57 -1.52
N THR A 18 -18.20 4.80 -1.13
CA THR A 18 -19.60 5.25 -1.16
C THR A 18 -20.15 5.23 -2.59
N ASP A 19 -19.34 5.68 -3.55
CA ASP A 19 -19.65 5.69 -4.97
C ASP A 19 -18.56 4.95 -5.75
N PRO A 20 -18.90 4.11 -6.74
CA PRO A 20 -17.90 3.42 -7.55
C PRO A 20 -17.05 4.39 -8.39
N VAL A 21 -15.74 4.16 -8.47
CA VAL A 21 -14.81 4.94 -9.30
C VAL A 21 -14.11 4.01 -10.28
N GLY A 22 -14.24 4.27 -11.58
CA GLY A 22 -13.59 3.45 -12.62
C GLY A 22 -13.98 1.97 -12.59
N GLY A 23 -15.19 1.64 -12.11
CA GLY A 23 -15.66 0.26 -11.93
C GLY A 23 -15.21 -0.41 -10.61
N VAL A 24 -14.37 0.26 -9.83
CA VAL A 24 -13.90 -0.20 -8.51
C VAL A 24 -14.92 0.16 -7.43
N ARG A 25 -15.16 -0.76 -6.48
CA ARG A 25 -16.13 -0.58 -5.38
C ARG A 25 -15.49 -0.54 -3.99
N ALA A 26 -14.21 -0.87 -3.88
CA ALA A 26 -13.45 -0.80 -2.64
C ALA A 26 -12.03 -0.33 -2.93
N CYS A 27 -11.47 0.49 -2.04
CA CYS A 27 -10.04 0.72 -2.01
C CYS A 27 -9.39 -0.46 -1.30
N GLU A 28 -8.52 -1.18 -2.00
CA GLU A 28 -7.82 -2.36 -1.50
C GLU A 28 -6.31 -2.06 -1.45
N GLY A 29 -5.65 -2.55 -0.41
CA GLY A 29 -4.22 -2.34 -0.25
C GLY A 29 -3.67 -2.95 1.02
N VAL A 30 -2.41 -2.60 1.31
CA VAL A 30 -1.68 -3.07 2.47
C VAL A 30 -0.94 -1.91 3.13
N LEU A 31 -0.99 -1.86 4.45
CA LEU A 31 -0.15 -0.97 5.27
C LEU A 31 1.13 -1.70 5.67
N ILE A 32 2.27 -1.09 5.36
CA ILE A 32 3.60 -1.63 5.62
C ILE A 32 4.27 -0.76 6.69
N GLU A 33 4.67 -1.38 7.79
CA GLU A 33 5.36 -0.68 8.89
C GLU A 33 6.87 -0.66 8.62
N GLY A 34 7.46 0.53 8.65
CA GLY A 34 8.89 0.76 8.62
C GLY A 34 9.39 1.49 9.87
N PRO A 35 10.70 1.76 9.95
CA PRO A 35 11.31 2.38 11.12
C PRO A 35 10.80 3.78 11.48
N GLN A 36 10.33 4.54 10.50
CA GLN A 36 9.87 5.93 10.65
C GLN A 36 8.35 6.09 10.63
N GLY A 37 7.60 5.02 10.36
CA GLY A 37 6.15 5.08 10.30
C GLY A 37 5.54 4.00 9.40
N TRP A 38 4.39 4.35 8.81
CA TRP A 38 3.62 3.46 7.96
C TRP A 38 3.55 4.00 6.54
N GLY A 39 3.65 3.10 5.57
CA GLY A 39 3.39 3.40 4.17
C GLY A 39 2.24 2.57 3.61
N GLU A 40 1.53 3.14 2.64
CA GLU A 40 0.40 2.48 1.99
C GLU A 40 0.80 1.97 0.60
N PHE A 41 0.51 0.70 0.34
CA PHE A 41 0.59 0.09 -0.98
C PHE A 41 -0.81 -0.27 -1.48
N SER A 42 -1.35 0.54 -2.40
CA SER A 42 -2.70 0.40 -2.97
C SER A 42 -2.73 0.70 -4.49
N PRO A 43 -1.97 -0.05 -5.32
CA PRO A 43 -1.87 0.23 -6.75
C PRO A 43 -3.21 0.00 -7.49
N PRO A 44 -3.44 0.68 -8.63
CA PRO A 44 -4.64 0.45 -9.43
C PRO A 44 -4.79 -1.02 -9.85
N PRO A 45 -6.03 -1.58 -9.82
CA PRO A 45 -6.27 -2.96 -10.22
C PRO A 45 -5.82 -3.23 -11.66
N GLY A 46 -5.09 -4.33 -11.86
CA GLY A 46 -4.61 -4.75 -13.18
C GLY A 46 -3.49 -3.90 -13.77
N CYS A 47 -2.88 -2.98 -13.01
CA CYS A 47 -1.71 -2.25 -13.49
C CYS A 47 -0.52 -3.19 -13.72
N ALA A 48 0.37 -2.79 -14.65
CA ALA A 48 1.57 -3.58 -14.94
C ALA A 48 2.51 -3.65 -13.73
N GLU A 49 3.28 -4.73 -13.61
CA GLU A 49 4.23 -4.95 -12.51
C GLU A 49 5.19 -3.78 -12.30
N ARG A 50 5.67 -3.17 -13.39
CA ARG A 50 6.56 -2.00 -13.33
C ARG A 50 5.88 -0.77 -12.71
N VAL A 51 4.57 -0.64 -12.86
CA VAL A 51 3.79 0.42 -12.20
C VAL A 51 3.62 0.07 -10.73
N ALA A 52 3.21 -1.17 -10.41
CA ALA A 52 3.09 -1.64 -9.03
C ALA A 52 4.41 -1.49 -8.25
N ALA A 53 5.57 -1.77 -8.86
CA ALA A 53 6.87 -1.58 -8.22
C ALA A 53 7.11 -0.13 -7.78
N ARG A 54 6.65 0.87 -8.55
CA ARG A 54 6.78 2.29 -8.16
C ARG A 54 5.88 2.64 -6.98
N TRP A 55 4.68 2.07 -6.92
CA TRP A 55 3.80 2.20 -5.77
C TRP A 55 4.43 1.59 -4.52
N LEU A 56 5.07 0.43 -4.66
CA LEU A 56 5.79 -0.18 -3.55
C LEU A 56 6.96 0.69 -3.08
N THR A 57 7.72 1.28 -4.01
CA THR A 57 8.78 2.24 -3.64
C THR A 57 8.24 3.41 -2.82
N ALA A 58 7.11 4.00 -3.23
CA ALA A 58 6.49 5.10 -2.51
C ALA A 58 5.99 4.68 -1.12
N ALA A 59 5.39 3.48 -1.00
CA ALA A 59 4.98 2.91 0.29
C ALA A 59 6.19 2.74 1.22
N ILE A 60 7.31 2.23 0.71
CA ILE A 60 8.54 2.03 1.49
C ILE A 60 9.14 3.37 1.94
N GLU A 61 9.16 4.38 1.08
CA GLU A 61 9.71 5.71 1.38
C GLU A 61 9.02 6.31 2.61
N ALA A 62 7.68 6.28 2.66
CA ALA A 62 6.91 6.79 3.80
C ALA A 62 7.20 6.07 5.14
N GLY A 63 7.64 4.82 5.07
CA GLY A 63 8.05 4.05 6.26
C GLY A 63 9.50 4.23 6.66
N THR A 64 10.34 4.88 5.84
CA THR A 64 11.81 4.88 6.00
C THR A 64 12.47 6.25 6.03
N VAL A 65 11.79 7.31 5.57
CA VAL A 65 12.32 8.69 5.47
C VAL A 65 11.57 9.65 6.39
#